data_AF-A0AAE0IR08-F1
#
_entry.id   AF-A0AAE0IR08-F1
#
_cell.length_a   1.000
_cell.length_b   1.000
_cell.length_c   1.000
_cell.angle_alpha   90.00
_cell.angle_beta   90.00
_cell.angle_gamma   90.00
#
_symmetry.space_group_name_H-M   'P 1'
#
loop_
_entity.id
_entity.type
_entity.pdbx_description
1 polymer ?
#
loop_
_entity_poly.entity_id
_entity_poly.type
_entity_poly.pdbx_seq_one_letter_code
_entity_poly.pdbx_strand_id
1 'polypeptide(L)'
;MMPTTAPALRGMRLVFFSALVLASWFSVAVAAEADTTKPIEIYTDTAGGYKYLGCFNETMGIALTDGSRSLSNGKNEVKIGGMTVQVCQQFCKEGEKPFKYAGLEFASECWCAQTLNPIADQFADSACDLPCDGNKTQACGGSLKLTVYMISGASSVQIGGVMWVAALFGTAVTFIPMLLDMI
;
A
#
# COMPACT_ATOMS: atom_id res chain seq x y z
N MET A 1 26.88 2.09 -48.98
CA MET A 1 25.61 2.53 -49.58
C MET A 1 24.50 2.38 -48.55
N MET A 2 24.28 3.40 -47.72
CA MET A 2 23.08 3.63 -46.89
C MET A 2 23.05 5.15 -46.62
N PRO A 3 21.99 5.89 -46.99
CA PRO A 3 21.94 7.33 -46.77
C PRO A 3 21.43 7.66 -45.37
N THR A 4 22.16 8.52 -44.67
CA THR A 4 21.77 9.19 -43.43
C THR A 4 20.81 10.35 -43.76
N THR A 5 19.57 10.29 -43.26
CA THR A 5 18.61 11.39 -43.35
C THR A 5 18.58 12.17 -42.04
N ALA A 6 19.09 13.41 -42.07
CA ALA A 6 18.91 14.39 -41.01
C ALA A 6 17.58 15.14 -41.22
N PRO A 7 16.78 15.41 -40.17
CA PRO A 7 15.60 16.25 -40.31
C PRO A 7 15.97 17.73 -40.36
N ALA A 8 15.38 18.42 -41.34
CA ALA A 8 15.53 19.85 -41.59
C ALA A 8 14.87 20.68 -40.47
N LEU A 9 15.64 21.61 -39.90
CA LEU A 9 15.14 22.65 -39.00
C LEU A 9 14.30 23.65 -39.81
N ARG A 10 12.98 23.55 -39.68
CA ARG A 10 12.02 24.50 -40.25
C ARG A 10 11.98 25.75 -39.37
N GLY A 11 12.27 26.90 -39.99
CA GLY A 11 12.41 28.20 -39.34
C GLY A 11 11.26 28.57 -38.41
N MET A 12 11.63 28.85 -37.17
CA MET A 12 10.78 29.47 -36.15
C MET A 12 10.48 30.90 -36.59
N ARG A 13 9.31 31.14 -37.18
CA ARG A 13 8.80 32.50 -37.38
C ARG A 13 8.45 33.06 -36.00
N LEU A 14 9.27 33.97 -35.51
CA LEU A 14 8.95 34.82 -34.35
C LEU A 14 7.72 35.65 -34.69
N VAL A 15 6.58 35.27 -34.13
CA VAL A 15 5.39 36.13 -34.10
C VAL A 15 5.33 36.70 -32.68
N PHE A 16 5.84 37.91 -32.52
CA PHE A 16 5.63 38.74 -31.34
C PHE A 16 4.16 39.18 -31.33
N PHE A 17 3.30 38.41 -30.65
CA PHE A 17 1.99 38.88 -30.22
C PHE A 17 2.03 39.19 -28.73
N SER A 18 2.00 40.49 -28.46
CA SER A 18 1.57 41.12 -27.23
C SER A 18 0.18 40.63 -26.80
N ALA A 19 0.06 40.01 -25.62
CA ALA A 19 -1.06 40.16 -24.70
C ALA A 19 -0.84 39.29 -23.45
N LEU A 20 -0.93 39.93 -22.28
CA LEU A 20 -0.97 39.33 -20.95
C LEU A 20 -2.21 38.42 -20.80
N VAL A 21 -2.10 37.10 -20.91
CA VAL A 21 -3.11 36.15 -20.38
C VAL A 21 -2.44 34.81 -20.04
N LEU A 22 -2.51 34.45 -18.75
CA LEU A 22 -2.36 33.13 -18.13
C LEU A 22 -0.97 32.46 -18.21
N ALA A 23 -0.17 32.66 -17.17
CA ALA A 23 0.78 31.64 -16.72
C ALA A 23 -0.01 30.41 -16.27
N SER A 24 -0.40 29.57 -17.23
CA SER A 24 -0.94 28.25 -16.99
C SER A 24 0.17 27.43 -16.33
N TRP A 25 0.02 27.26 -15.02
CA TRP A 25 0.81 26.35 -14.22
C TRP A 25 0.44 24.93 -14.67
N PHE A 26 0.96 24.50 -15.82
CA PHE A 26 0.98 23.11 -16.20
C PHE A 26 1.93 22.41 -15.22
N SER A 27 1.40 21.94 -14.10
CA SER A 27 2.06 20.94 -13.28
C SER A 27 2.18 19.69 -14.14
N VAL A 28 3.35 19.49 -14.73
CA VAL A 28 3.72 18.20 -15.33
C VAL A 28 3.74 17.21 -14.19
N ALA A 29 2.71 16.36 -14.11
CA ALA A 29 2.74 15.18 -13.26
C ALA A 29 3.81 14.25 -13.82
N VAL A 30 4.98 14.21 -13.19
CA VAL A 30 6.00 13.20 -13.49
C VAL A 30 5.41 11.86 -13.04
N ALA A 31 5.08 11.01 -14.01
CA ALA A 31 4.81 9.60 -13.72
C ALA A 31 6.09 9.01 -13.13
N ALA A 32 6.02 8.49 -11.91
CA ALA A 32 7.14 7.78 -11.30
C ALA A 32 7.41 6.51 -12.13
N GLU A 33 8.46 6.52 -12.93
CA GLU A 33 8.97 5.31 -13.59
C GLU A 33 9.56 4.40 -12.51
N ALA A 34 9.22 3.11 -12.55
CA ALA A 34 9.80 2.14 -11.64
C ALA A 34 11.28 1.95 -12.00
N ASP A 35 12.17 2.43 -11.14
CA ASP A 35 13.60 2.21 -11.25
C ASP A 35 13.92 0.71 -11.02
N THR A 36 14.28 0.03 -12.11
CA THR A 36 14.60 -1.40 -12.14
C THR A 36 16.02 -1.72 -11.64
N THR A 37 16.80 -0.72 -11.20
CA THR A 37 18.13 -0.95 -10.63
C THR A 37 18.14 -1.14 -9.12
N LYS A 38 17.04 -0.82 -8.42
CA LYS A 38 16.96 -1.04 -6.97
C LYS A 38 16.74 -2.54 -6.66
N PRO A 39 17.47 -3.13 -5.70
CA PRO A 39 17.21 -4.50 -5.27
C PRO A 39 15.79 -4.66 -4.74
N ILE A 40 15.26 -5.88 -4.88
CA ILE A 40 13.98 -6.28 -4.30
C ILE A 40 14.19 -6.41 -2.79
N GLU A 41 13.37 -5.69 -2.01
CA GLU A 41 13.46 -5.66 -0.56
C GLU A 41 12.14 -6.14 0.07
N ILE A 42 12.26 -6.79 1.22
CA ILE A 42 11.10 -7.06 2.08
C ILE A 42 10.56 -5.73 2.59
N TYR A 43 9.27 -5.47 2.42
CA TYR A 43 8.63 -4.28 2.96
C TYR A 43 8.41 -4.46 4.46
N THR A 44 9.08 -3.68 5.30
CA THR A 44 8.97 -3.80 6.77
C THR A 44 8.27 -2.61 7.42
N ASP A 45 7.81 -1.65 6.63
CA ASP A 45 7.13 -0.46 7.13
C ASP A 45 5.72 -0.82 7.66
N THR A 46 5.45 -0.35 8.87
CA THR A 46 4.21 -0.60 9.61
C THR A 46 3.19 0.53 9.50
N ALA A 47 3.48 1.60 8.74
CA ALA A 47 2.51 2.67 8.48
C ALA A 47 1.22 2.12 7.86
N GLY A 48 1.34 1.06 7.06
CA GLY A 48 0.24 0.26 6.53
C GLY A 48 -0.46 -0.61 7.58
N GLY A 49 -0.22 -0.46 8.89
CA GLY A 49 -0.82 -1.17 10.03
C GLY A 49 -0.73 -2.70 9.99
N TYR A 50 0.23 -3.20 9.23
CA TYR A 50 0.60 -4.59 9.13
C TYR A 50 2.12 -4.66 9.31
N LYS A 51 2.58 -5.68 10.03
CA LYS A 51 3.99 -5.98 10.24
C LYS A 51 4.35 -7.23 9.46
N TYR A 52 5.48 -7.21 8.76
CA TYR A 52 6.01 -8.40 8.10
C TYR A 52 6.23 -9.52 9.12
N LEU A 53 5.69 -10.70 8.80
CA LEU A 53 5.79 -11.90 9.62
C LEU A 53 6.85 -12.87 9.09
N GLY A 54 6.93 -13.03 7.77
CA GLY A 54 7.89 -13.93 7.13
C GLY A 54 7.47 -14.36 5.73
N CYS A 55 8.36 -15.10 5.07
CA CYS A 55 8.06 -15.84 3.83
C CYS A 55 7.52 -17.23 4.18
N PHE A 56 6.32 -17.58 3.72
CA PHE A 56 5.69 -18.89 3.98
C PHE A 56 5.43 -19.62 2.67
N ASN A 57 5.42 -20.96 2.65
CA ASN A 57 4.95 -21.68 1.47
C ASN A 57 3.44 -21.57 1.32
N GLU A 58 2.98 -21.71 0.08
CA GLU A 58 1.60 -22.10 -0.19
C GLU A 58 1.38 -23.56 0.23
N THR A 59 0.21 -23.87 0.78
CA THR A 59 -0.18 -25.20 1.27
C THR A 59 -1.13 -25.92 0.33
N MET A 60 -1.66 -25.22 -0.68
CA MET A 60 -2.38 -25.85 -1.79
C MET A 60 -1.46 -26.85 -2.49
N GLY A 61 -1.82 -28.14 -2.45
CA GLY A 61 -1.05 -29.23 -3.05
C GLY A 61 -0.19 -30.03 -2.07
N ILE A 62 -0.21 -29.73 -0.77
CA ILE A 62 0.34 -30.64 0.24
C ILE A 62 -0.60 -31.85 0.37
N ALA A 63 -0.05 -33.05 0.17
CA ALA A 63 -0.81 -34.29 0.23
C ALA A 63 -1.48 -34.48 1.60
N LEU A 64 -2.65 -35.14 1.61
CA LEU A 64 -3.45 -35.42 2.82
C LEU A 64 -4.00 -34.17 3.52
N THR A 65 -4.03 -33.03 2.82
CA THR A 65 -4.78 -31.83 3.22
C THR A 65 -6.04 -31.70 2.37
N ASP A 66 -7.01 -30.89 2.82
CA ASP A 66 -8.21 -30.53 2.05
C ASP A 66 -7.93 -29.59 0.87
N GLY A 67 -6.65 -29.36 0.53
CA GLY A 67 -6.25 -28.37 -0.47
C GLY A 67 -6.39 -26.93 0.00
N SER A 68 -6.59 -26.71 1.31
CA SER A 68 -6.65 -25.37 1.88
C SER A 68 -5.34 -24.62 1.67
N ARG A 69 -5.48 -23.34 1.30
CA ARG A 69 -4.36 -22.41 1.17
C ARG A 69 -3.82 -21.99 2.53
N SER A 70 -2.64 -21.38 2.50
CA SER A 70 -1.97 -20.84 3.69
C SER A 70 -2.80 -19.74 4.31
N LEU A 71 -3.39 -18.91 3.46
CA LEU A 71 -4.37 -17.88 3.81
C LEU A 71 -5.70 -18.22 3.13
N SER A 72 -6.55 -18.96 3.83
CA SER A 72 -7.87 -19.38 3.37
C SER A 72 -8.99 -18.75 4.22
N ASN A 73 -10.24 -18.89 3.76
CA ASN A 73 -11.44 -18.42 4.47
C ASN A 73 -11.48 -16.90 4.74
N GLY A 74 -10.90 -16.09 3.86
CA GLY A 74 -11.07 -14.64 3.86
C GLY A 74 -11.44 -14.10 2.48
N LYS A 75 -10.76 -13.05 2.02
CA LYS A 75 -10.97 -12.45 0.70
C LYS A 75 -9.66 -12.34 -0.06
N ASN A 76 -9.74 -12.29 -1.37
CA ASN A 76 -8.57 -12.19 -2.24
C ASN A 76 -8.85 -11.29 -3.43
N GLU A 77 -7.78 -10.76 -4.02
CA GLU A 77 -7.83 -10.03 -5.28
C GLU A 77 -6.54 -10.26 -6.09
N VAL A 78 -6.62 -10.05 -7.40
CA VAL A 78 -5.46 -10.07 -8.30
C VAL A 78 -5.39 -8.73 -9.02
N LYS A 79 -4.25 -8.05 -8.98
CA LYS A 79 -4.01 -6.78 -9.68
C LYS A 79 -2.74 -6.84 -10.53
N ILE A 80 -2.90 -7.33 -11.76
CA ILE A 80 -1.84 -7.35 -12.76
C ILE A 80 -1.35 -5.92 -13.02
N GLY A 81 -0.05 -5.70 -12.91
CA GLY A 81 0.61 -4.39 -13.09
C GLY A 81 0.35 -3.35 -11.99
N GLY A 82 -0.49 -3.65 -10.99
CA GLY A 82 -0.91 -2.69 -9.97
C GLY A 82 -0.72 -3.14 -8.52
N MET A 83 -0.35 -4.40 -8.29
CA MET A 83 -0.20 -4.92 -6.93
C MET A 83 1.05 -4.35 -6.25
N THR A 84 0.89 -3.84 -5.04
CA THR A 84 1.98 -3.49 -4.12
C THR A 84 1.67 -4.05 -2.75
N VAL A 85 2.66 -4.09 -1.85
CA VAL A 85 2.43 -4.51 -0.47
C VAL A 85 1.37 -3.64 0.20
N GLN A 86 1.42 -2.33 -0.02
CA GLN A 86 0.45 -1.39 0.56
C GLN A 86 -0.97 -1.60 0.02
N VAL A 87 -1.11 -1.86 -1.29
CA VAL A 87 -2.41 -2.14 -1.90
C VAL A 87 -3.04 -3.39 -1.27
N CYS A 88 -2.26 -4.46 -1.10
CA CYS A 88 -2.76 -5.67 -0.46
C CYS A 88 -3.11 -5.47 1.02
N GLN A 89 -2.25 -4.79 1.78
CA GLN A 89 -2.52 -4.48 3.18
C GLN A 89 -3.78 -3.64 3.34
N GLN A 90 -3.96 -2.60 2.51
CA GLN A 90 -5.16 -1.79 2.50
C GLN A 90 -6.40 -2.62 2.18
N PHE A 91 -6.35 -3.42 1.11
CA PHE A 91 -7.42 -4.34 0.76
C PHE A 91 -7.78 -5.24 1.95
N CYS A 92 -6.82 -5.85 2.64
CA CYS A 92 -7.10 -6.69 3.80
C CYS A 92 -7.58 -5.94 5.06
N LYS A 93 -7.46 -4.61 5.12
CA LYS A 93 -8.09 -3.80 6.17
C LYS A 93 -9.52 -3.39 5.86
N GLU A 94 -9.86 -3.25 4.59
CA GLU A 94 -11.17 -2.75 4.17
C GLU A 94 -12.30 -3.69 4.61
N GLY A 95 -13.34 -3.11 5.22
CA GLY A 95 -14.52 -3.80 5.72
C GLY A 95 -14.82 -3.46 7.17
N GLU A 96 -15.85 -4.10 7.74
CA GLU A 96 -16.25 -3.90 9.15
C GLU A 96 -15.20 -4.41 10.14
N LYS A 97 -14.43 -5.43 9.74
CA LYS A 97 -13.38 -6.04 10.54
C LYS A 97 -12.14 -6.28 9.66
N PRO A 98 -10.97 -5.76 10.04
CA PRO A 98 -9.74 -6.02 9.30
C PRO A 98 -9.33 -7.49 9.48
N PHE A 99 -8.80 -8.10 8.41
CA PHE A 99 -8.24 -9.44 8.49
C PHE A 99 -6.96 -9.43 9.35
N LYS A 100 -6.66 -10.56 10.00
CA LYS A 100 -5.45 -10.67 10.82
C LYS A 100 -4.19 -10.77 9.95
N TYR A 101 -4.30 -11.38 8.78
CA TYR A 101 -3.19 -11.64 7.88
C TYR A 101 -3.47 -11.11 6.48
N ALA A 102 -2.43 -10.54 5.87
CA ALA A 102 -2.35 -10.22 4.46
C ALA A 102 -1.15 -10.96 3.87
N GLY A 103 -1.31 -11.61 2.72
CA GLY A 103 -0.24 -12.32 2.04
C GLY A 103 -0.23 -11.98 0.57
N LEU A 104 0.96 -11.83 0.01
CA LEU A 104 1.14 -11.58 -1.42
C LEU A 104 1.82 -12.79 -2.06
N GLU A 105 1.30 -13.21 -3.21
CA GLU A 105 1.82 -14.32 -3.99
C GLU A 105 1.92 -13.94 -5.46
N PHE A 106 2.88 -14.54 -6.16
CA PHE A 106 3.01 -14.45 -7.61
C PHE A 106 2.96 -13.01 -8.16
N ALA A 107 3.63 -12.09 -7.48
CA ALA A 107 3.78 -10.65 -7.80
C ALA A 107 2.49 -9.81 -7.78
N SER A 108 1.33 -10.43 -7.95
CA SER A 108 0.08 -9.78 -8.33
C SER A 108 -1.14 -10.23 -7.51
N GLU A 109 -1.03 -11.31 -6.76
CA GLU A 109 -2.11 -11.84 -5.93
C GLU A 109 -2.02 -11.30 -4.51
N CYS A 110 -3.19 -10.99 -3.94
CA CYS A 110 -3.35 -10.62 -2.54
C CYS A 110 -4.36 -11.55 -1.88
N TRP A 111 -4.00 -12.07 -0.71
CA TRP A 111 -4.79 -13.00 0.07
C TRP A 111 -4.94 -12.49 1.49
N CYS A 112 -6.18 -12.40 1.96
CA CYS A 112 -6.50 -11.99 3.33
C CYS A 112 -7.11 -13.18 4.08
N ALA A 113 -6.70 -13.38 5.33
CA ALA A 113 -7.27 -14.42 6.16
C ALA A 113 -7.24 -14.04 7.64
N GLN A 114 -8.11 -14.67 8.43
CA GLN A 114 -8.10 -14.52 9.88
C GLN A 114 -7.07 -15.46 10.54
N THR A 115 -6.67 -16.51 9.81
CA THR A 115 -5.75 -17.56 10.26
C THR A 115 -4.70 -17.81 9.20
N LEU A 116 -3.46 -18.01 9.63
CA LEU A 116 -2.43 -18.65 8.83
C LEU A 116 -2.52 -20.15 9.09
N ASN A 117 -2.56 -20.97 8.04
CA ASN A 117 -2.65 -22.41 8.15
C ASN A 117 -1.46 -22.94 8.98
N PRO A 118 -1.69 -23.73 10.06
CA PRO A 118 -0.62 -24.19 10.94
C PRO A 118 0.41 -25.11 10.26
N ILE A 119 0.09 -25.66 9.08
CA ILE A 119 1.04 -26.47 8.29
C ILE A 119 1.91 -25.63 7.34
N ALA A 120 1.67 -24.31 7.26
CA ALA A 120 2.52 -23.42 6.47
C ALA A 120 3.86 -23.25 7.18
N ASP A 121 4.92 -23.68 6.50
CA ASP A 121 6.30 -23.57 6.94
C ASP A 121 6.87 -22.21 6.55
N GLN A 122 7.67 -21.65 7.45
CA GLN A 122 8.43 -20.43 7.17
C GLN A 122 9.72 -20.78 6.41
N PHE A 123 9.99 -20.04 5.34
CA PHE A 123 11.19 -20.15 4.50
C PHE A 123 12.09 -18.92 4.73
N ALA A 124 13.32 -18.99 4.19
CA ALA A 124 14.16 -17.81 4.08
C ALA A 124 13.49 -16.74 3.19
N ASP A 125 13.67 -15.47 3.53
CA ASP A 125 13.09 -14.34 2.79
C ASP A 125 13.48 -14.34 1.31
N SER A 126 14.65 -14.91 0.96
CA SER A 126 15.10 -15.08 -0.42
C SER A 126 14.24 -16.03 -1.26
N ALA A 127 13.33 -16.80 -0.66
CA ALA A 127 12.34 -17.60 -1.39
C ALA A 127 11.11 -16.79 -1.81
N CYS A 128 10.96 -15.57 -1.27
CA CYS A 128 9.94 -14.60 -1.64
C CYS A 128 10.60 -13.49 -2.47
N ASP A 129 11.09 -13.86 -3.65
CA ASP A 129 11.94 -13.04 -4.51
C ASP A 129 11.21 -12.40 -5.70
N LEU A 130 9.90 -12.62 -5.85
CA LEU A 130 9.15 -12.01 -6.94
C LEU A 130 8.85 -10.54 -6.64
N PRO A 131 9.23 -9.61 -7.53
CA PRO A 131 8.94 -8.21 -7.36
C PRO A 131 7.45 -7.95 -7.54
N CYS A 132 6.88 -7.07 -6.72
CA CYS A 132 5.50 -6.64 -6.87
C CYS A 132 5.24 -6.03 -8.25
N ASP A 133 4.04 -6.28 -8.77
CA ASP A 133 3.70 -5.83 -10.12
C ASP A 133 3.65 -4.30 -10.27
N GLY A 134 3.10 -3.62 -9.26
CA GLY A 134 3.03 -2.17 -9.17
C GLY A 134 4.23 -1.50 -8.49
N ASN A 135 5.16 -2.27 -7.90
CA ASN A 135 6.40 -1.72 -7.33
C ASN A 135 7.53 -2.75 -7.35
N LYS A 136 8.42 -2.62 -8.34
CA LYS A 136 9.49 -3.59 -8.58
C LYS A 136 10.60 -3.63 -7.51
N THR A 137 10.53 -2.74 -6.51
CA THR A 137 11.48 -2.69 -5.39
C THR A 137 11.01 -3.45 -4.15
N GLN A 138 9.77 -3.95 -4.15
CA GLN A 138 9.18 -4.68 -3.04
C GLN A 138 9.00 -6.16 -3.39
N ALA A 139 9.22 -7.04 -2.41
CA ALA A 139 8.89 -8.45 -2.53
C ALA A 139 7.38 -8.69 -2.38
N CYS A 140 6.79 -9.44 -3.32
CA CYS A 140 5.39 -9.85 -3.38
C CYS A 140 5.24 -11.38 -3.53
N GLY A 141 5.92 -12.11 -2.65
CA GLY A 141 5.89 -13.57 -2.62
C GLY A 141 6.81 -14.22 -3.64
N GLY A 142 6.42 -15.41 -4.07
CA GLY A 142 7.13 -16.26 -5.03
C GLY A 142 6.15 -17.24 -5.69
N SER A 143 6.66 -18.21 -6.45
CA SER A 143 5.83 -19.34 -6.89
C SER A 143 5.58 -20.27 -5.69
N LEU A 144 4.32 -20.41 -5.28
CA LEU A 144 3.92 -21.16 -4.07
C LEU A 144 4.63 -20.67 -2.80
N LYS A 145 4.85 -19.35 -2.72
CA LYS A 145 5.48 -18.65 -1.59
C LYS A 145 4.76 -17.33 -1.37
N LEU A 146 4.42 -17.05 -0.12
CA LEU A 146 3.72 -15.84 0.30
C LEU A 146 4.61 -14.99 1.19
N THR A 147 4.77 -13.70 0.87
CA THR A 147 5.18 -12.72 1.89
C THR A 147 3.98 -12.46 2.78
N VAL A 148 4.03 -12.90 4.04
CA VAL A 148 2.92 -12.79 4.99
C VAL A 148 3.16 -11.63 5.94
N TYR A 149 2.10 -10.87 6.16
CA TYR A 149 2.04 -9.76 7.09
C TYR A 149 0.93 -10.01 8.10
N MET A 150 1.17 -9.68 9.36
CA MET A 150 0.16 -9.74 10.42
C MET A 150 -0.24 -8.33 10.82
N ILE A 151 -1.53 -8.10 11.05
CA ILE A 151 -2.03 -6.81 11.53
C ILE A 151 -1.23 -6.39 12.77
N SER A 152 -0.56 -5.25 12.69
CA SER A 152 0.06 -4.67 13.86
C SER A 152 -1.06 -3.98 14.63
N GLY A 153 -1.37 -4.47 15.83
CA GLY A 153 -2.20 -3.70 16.75
C GLY A 153 -1.58 -2.32 16.84
N ALA A 154 -2.27 -1.30 16.31
CA ALA A 154 -1.82 0.06 16.47
C ALA A 154 -1.76 0.29 17.97
N SER A 155 -0.53 0.24 18.51
CA SER A 155 -0.22 0.90 19.77
C SER A 155 -0.86 2.26 19.63
N SER A 156 -1.76 2.57 20.58
CA SER A 156 -2.49 3.82 20.73
C SER A 156 -1.91 4.89 19.84
N VAL A 157 -2.69 5.44 18.89
CA VAL A 157 -2.36 6.76 18.33
C VAL A 157 -2.15 7.63 19.57
N GLN A 158 -0.89 7.85 19.91
CA GLN A 158 -0.50 8.86 20.87
C GLN A 158 -0.85 10.11 20.11
N ILE A 159 -2.08 10.60 20.33
CA ILE A 159 -2.43 11.96 20.02
C ILE A 159 -1.54 12.77 20.96
N GLY A 160 -0.28 12.93 20.55
CA GLY A 160 0.71 13.72 21.23
C GLY A 160 0.18 15.14 21.22
N GLY A 161 -0.29 15.57 22.39
CA GLY A 161 -0.34 16.96 22.80
C GLY A 161 -0.92 17.95 21.80
N VAL A 162 -2.25 18.06 21.77
CA VAL A 162 -2.91 19.34 21.47
C VAL A 162 -3.67 19.80 22.71
N MET A 163 -2.94 19.95 23.81
CA MET A 163 -3.39 20.64 25.04
C MET A 163 -2.45 21.81 25.33
N TRP A 164 -2.18 22.59 24.29
CA TRP A 164 -1.67 23.95 24.41
C TRP A 164 -2.41 24.85 23.42
N VAL A 165 -3.74 24.86 23.46
CA VAL A 165 -4.44 26.09 23.06
C VAL A 165 -4.33 27.00 24.27
N ALA A 166 -3.33 27.88 24.18
CA ALA A 166 -3.00 28.88 25.16
C ALA A 166 -4.25 29.65 25.59
N ALA A 167 -4.34 29.84 26.90
CA ALA A 167 -5.15 30.86 27.53
C ALA A 167 -4.99 32.21 26.81
N LEU A 168 -6.00 32.65 26.05
CA LEU A 168 -6.14 34.06 25.62
C LEU A 168 -7.59 34.50 25.29
N PHE A 169 -8.63 33.75 25.68
CA PHE A 169 -9.99 34.31 25.68
C PHE A 169 -10.62 34.12 27.06
N GLY A 170 -10.33 35.10 27.93
CA GLY A 170 -11.09 35.29 29.15
C GLY A 170 -12.49 35.78 28.82
N THR A 171 -13.46 34.88 28.89
CA THR A 171 -14.84 35.19 29.31
C THR A 171 -15.45 33.93 29.91
N ALA A 172 -15.86 34.03 31.17
CA ALA A 172 -16.49 32.98 31.94
C ALA A 172 -17.76 32.47 31.24
N VAL A 173 -17.80 31.16 30.94
CA VAL A 173 -19.04 30.49 30.56
C VAL A 173 -19.69 30.01 31.85
N THR A 174 -20.68 30.77 32.32
CA THR A 174 -21.55 30.40 33.44
C THR A 174 -22.43 29.23 33.03
N PHE A 175 -22.19 28.07 33.62
CA PHE A 175 -23.10 26.92 33.58
C PHE A 175 -24.39 27.27 34.34
N ILE A 176 -25.50 27.40 33.63
CA ILE A 176 -26.86 27.45 34.20
C ILE A 176 -27.43 26.03 34.11
N PRO A 177 -27.67 25.31 35.23
CA PRO A 177 -28.41 24.06 35.19
C PRO A 177 -29.92 24.35 35.10
N MET A 178 -30.54 23.94 33.99
CA MET A 178 -32.00 23.92 33.83
C MET A 178 -32.59 22.83 34.72
N LEU A 179 -33.33 23.26 35.74
CA LEU A 179 -34.29 22.48 36.50
C LEU A 179 -35.57 22.33 35.66
N LEU A 180 -35.99 21.11 35.36
CA LEU A 180 -37.31 20.84 34.77
C LEU A 180 -38.16 20.15 35.85
N ASP A 181 -39.12 20.91 36.39
CA ASP A 181 -40.17 20.42 37.28
C ASP A 181 -41.22 19.61 36.51
N MET A 182 -41.74 18.60 37.21
CA MET A 182 -42.77 17.66 36.80
C MET A 182 -44.13 18.33 36.61
N ILE A 183 -44.85 17.88 35.58
CA ILE A 183 -46.32 17.70 35.58
C ILE A 183 -46.57 16.20 35.62
#